data_AF-A0A1H9LEN9-F1
#
_entry.id   AF-A0A1H9LEN9-F1
#
_cell.length_a   1.000
_cell.length_b   1.000
_cell.length_c   1.000
_cell.angle_alpha   90.00
_cell.angle_beta   90.00
_cell.angle_gamma   90.00
#
_symmetry.space_group_name_H-M   'P 1'
#
loop_
_entity.id
_entity.type
_entity.pdbx_description
1 polymer ?
#
loop_
_entity_poly.entity_id
_entity_poly.type
_entity_poly.pdbx_seq_one_letter_code
_entity_poly.pdbx_strand_id
1 'polypeptide(L)'
;MTHKEAERCIPSFFDESIENLELAEFLEHIDSCPDCREELTIQFLVGRGLQSLSMGDEFNLAGELDKKLLKAHARLNRLYRLERFSWILRAIVVAETVALFMLTLRILF
;
A
#
# COMPACT_ATOMS: atom_id res chain seq x y z
N MET A 1 -2.23 -1.56 -13.17
CA MET A 1 -2.20 -2.96 -13.68
C MET A 1 -3.46 -3.31 -14.47
N THR A 2 -3.45 -4.45 -15.18
CA THR A 2 -4.59 -5.05 -15.91
C THR A 2 -5.35 -6.08 -15.05
N HIS A 3 -6.57 -6.46 -15.44
CA HIS A 3 -7.36 -7.48 -14.72
C HIS A 3 -6.59 -8.79 -14.50
N LYS A 4 -5.90 -9.30 -15.53
CA LYS A 4 -5.14 -10.55 -15.45
C LYS A 4 -3.94 -10.45 -14.52
N GLU A 5 -3.32 -9.28 -14.44
CA GLU A 5 -2.23 -9.03 -13.48
C GLU A 5 -2.78 -8.99 -12.06
N ALA A 6 -3.90 -8.28 -11.85
CA ALA A 6 -4.57 -8.21 -10.56
C ALA A 6 -4.95 -9.61 -10.04
N GLU A 7 -5.53 -10.47 -10.88
CA GLU A 7 -5.86 -11.86 -10.51
C GLU A 7 -4.63 -12.66 -10.08
N ARG A 8 -3.48 -12.48 -10.74
CA ARG A 8 -2.24 -13.18 -10.38
C ARG A 8 -1.63 -12.67 -9.07
N CYS A 9 -1.92 -11.42 -8.70
CA CYS A 9 -1.48 -10.84 -7.43
C CYS A 9 -2.30 -11.33 -6.23
N ILE A 10 -3.49 -11.91 -6.42
CA ILE A 10 -4.39 -12.32 -5.33
C ILE A 10 -3.72 -13.30 -4.34
N PRO A 11 -3.08 -14.41 -4.78
CA PRO A 11 -2.39 -15.31 -3.85
C PRO A 11 -1.26 -14.62 -3.08
N SER A 12 -0.42 -13.85 -3.78
CA SER A 12 0.69 -13.09 -3.17
C SER A 12 0.22 -12.01 -2.20
N PHE A 13 -0.96 -11.44 -2.43
CA PHE A 13 -1.61 -10.53 -1.49
C PHE A 13 -2.03 -11.24 -0.20
N PHE A 14 -2.59 -12.44 -0.28
CA PHE A 14 -2.97 -13.21 0.91
C PHE A 14 -1.77 -13.68 1.74
N ASP A 15 -0.67 -14.04 1.07
CA ASP A 15 0.59 -14.45 1.70
C ASP A 15 1.46 -13.25 2.16
N GLU A 16 0.97 -12.01 1.99
CA GLU A 16 1.69 -10.77 2.32
C GLU A 16 3.08 -10.65 1.64
N SER A 17 3.28 -11.34 0.52
CA SER A 17 4.55 -11.42 -0.23
C SER A 17 4.64 -10.44 -1.39
N ILE A 18 3.55 -9.73 -1.68
CA ILE A 18 3.51 -8.70 -2.72
C ILE A 18 4.39 -7.49 -2.36
N GLU A 19 5.17 -7.01 -3.34
CA GLU A 19 6.04 -5.85 -3.17
C GLU A 19 5.24 -4.55 -3.03
N ASN A 20 5.79 -3.53 -2.37
CA ASN A 20 5.03 -2.30 -2.06
C ASN A 20 4.53 -1.55 -3.30
N LEU A 21 5.30 -1.54 -4.40
CA LEU A 21 4.89 -0.87 -5.64
C LEU A 21 3.73 -1.61 -6.30
N GLU A 22 3.87 -2.92 -6.45
CA GLU A 22 2.86 -3.79 -7.04
C GLU A 22 1.59 -3.85 -6.18
N LEU A 23 1.72 -3.81 -4.86
CA LEU A 23 0.61 -3.68 -3.91
C LEU A 23 -0.15 -2.36 -4.09
N ALA A 24 0.54 -1.25 -4.37
CA ALA A 24 -0.11 0.04 -4.59
C ALA A 24 -0.98 -0.01 -5.84
N GLU A 25 -0.43 -0.51 -6.95
CA GLU A 25 -1.17 -0.69 -8.20
C GLU A 25 -2.32 -1.70 -8.05
N PHE A 26 -2.14 -2.74 -7.24
CA PHE A 26 -3.16 -3.76 -6.99
C PHE A 26 -4.36 -3.17 -6.26
N LEU A 27 -4.10 -2.43 -5.18
CA LEU A 27 -5.15 -1.81 -4.39
C LEU A 27 -5.92 -0.75 -5.20
N GLU A 28 -5.22 0.06 -6.01
CA GLU A 28 -5.86 1.03 -6.91
C GLU A 28 -6.78 0.34 -7.95
N HIS A 29 -6.35 -0.79 -8.49
CA HIS A 29 -7.17 -1.58 -9.43
C HIS A 29 -8.39 -2.19 -8.74
N ILE A 30 -8.24 -2.77 -7.55
CA ILE A 30 -9.36 -3.36 -6.79
C ILE A 30 -10.38 -2.31 -6.35
N ASP A 31 -9.95 -1.10 -6.02
CA ASP A 31 -10.85 0.00 -5.65
C ASP A 31 -11.66 0.54 -6.84
N SER A 32 -11.09 0.47 -8.05
CA SER A 32 -11.71 1.00 -9.28
C SER A 32 -12.46 -0.07 -10.09
N CYS A 33 -12.19 -1.36 -9.87
CA CYS A 33 -12.77 -2.47 -10.61
C CYS A 33 -13.62 -3.38 -9.70
N PRO A 34 -14.96 -3.32 -9.80
CA PRO A 34 -15.84 -4.16 -8.98
C PRO A 34 -15.69 -5.66 -9.28
N ASP A 35 -15.44 -6.03 -10.54
CA ASP A 35 -15.30 -7.44 -10.94
C ASP A 35 -14.07 -8.08 -10.28
N CYS A 36 -12.92 -7.38 -10.29
CA CYS A 36 -11.72 -7.87 -9.61
C CYS A 36 -11.86 -7.86 -8.09
N ARG A 37 -12.64 -6.93 -7.52
CA ARG A 37 -12.98 -6.93 -6.08
C ARG A 37 -13.86 -8.12 -5.71
N GLU A 38 -14.80 -8.48 -6.58
CA GLU A 38 -15.65 -9.66 -6.40
C GLU A 38 -14.80 -10.93 -6.45
N GLU A 39 -13.92 -11.07 -7.44
CA GLU A 39 -12.99 -12.21 -7.55
C GLU A 39 -12.07 -12.34 -6.32
N LEU A 40 -11.47 -11.24 -5.88
CA LEU A 40 -10.68 -11.20 -4.64
C LEU A 40 -11.50 -11.66 -3.43
N THR A 41 -12.76 -11.21 -3.35
CA THR A 41 -13.69 -11.62 -2.30
C THR A 41 -13.93 -13.12 -2.38
N ILE A 42 -14.30 -13.66 -3.55
CA ILE A 42 -14.55 -15.10 -3.76
C ILE A 42 -13.32 -15.92 -3.35
N GLN A 43 -12.11 -15.56 -3.77
CA GLN A 43 -10.91 -16.32 -3.39
C GLN A 43 -10.61 -16.26 -1.89
N PHE A 44 -10.87 -15.11 -1.24
CA PHE A 44 -10.78 -15.00 0.21
C PHE A 44 -11.83 -15.90 0.90
N LEU A 45 -13.08 -15.89 0.41
CA LEU A 45 -14.18 -16.74 0.88
C LEU A 45 -13.83 -18.22 0.76
N VAL A 46 -13.31 -18.67 -0.39
CA VAL A 46 -12.96 -20.06 -0.63
C VAL A 46 -11.81 -20.49 0.28
N GLY A 47 -10.75 -19.69 0.38
CA GLY A 47 -9.60 -19.98 1.24
C GLY A 47 -9.98 -20.07 2.73
N ARG A 48 -10.83 -19.15 3.20
CA ARG A 48 -11.23 -19.11 4.61
C ARG A 48 -12.44 -19.99 4.94
N GLY A 49 -13.35 -20.19 4.00
CA GLY A 49 -14.56 -21.02 4.16
C GLY A 49 -14.21 -22.49 4.44
N LEU A 50 -13.13 -22.99 3.85
CA LEU A 50 -12.53 -24.28 4.19
C LEU A 50 -12.03 -24.35 5.65
N GLN A 51 -11.50 -23.25 6.18
CA GLN A 51 -11.06 -23.12 7.57
C GLN A 51 -12.21 -22.93 8.57
N SER A 52 -13.31 -22.29 8.15
CA SER A 52 -14.46 -22.04 9.02
C SER A 52 -15.29 -23.30 9.27
N LEU A 53 -15.43 -24.17 8.26
CA LEU A 53 -16.12 -25.46 8.41
C LEU A 53 -15.41 -26.40 9.42
N SER A 54 -14.12 -26.20 9.69
CA SER A 54 -13.39 -26.97 10.71
C SER A 54 -13.46 -26.37 12.12
N MET A 55 -13.80 -25.08 12.25
CA MET A 55 -13.72 -24.34 13.53
C MET A 55 -15.08 -23.84 14.06
N GLY A 56 -16.15 -23.85 13.26
CA GLY A 56 -17.52 -23.60 13.73
C GLY A 56 -17.82 -22.18 14.22
N ASP A 57 -17.09 -21.17 13.74
CA ASP A 57 -17.20 -19.78 14.20
C ASP A 57 -18.10 -18.91 13.29
N GLU A 58 -18.68 -17.84 13.84
CA GLU A 58 -19.59 -16.93 13.12
C GLU A 58 -18.79 -15.99 12.20
N PHE A 59 -18.82 -16.32 10.91
CA PHE A 59 -17.83 -15.84 9.96
C PHE A 59 -18.27 -14.49 9.32
N ASN A 60 -17.81 -13.35 9.86
CA ASN A 60 -18.02 -12.02 9.26
C ASN A 60 -16.91 -11.68 8.24
N LEU A 61 -16.95 -12.37 7.10
CA LEU A 61 -15.95 -12.33 6.01
C LEU A 61 -15.68 -10.94 5.48
N ALA A 62 -16.76 -10.21 5.15
CA ALA A 62 -16.67 -8.95 4.46
C ALA A 62 -15.90 -7.94 5.31
N GLY A 63 -16.20 -7.89 6.61
CA GLY A 63 -15.50 -7.02 7.55
C GLY A 63 -14.03 -7.38 7.77
N GLU A 64 -13.63 -8.64 7.57
CA GLU A 64 -12.23 -9.04 7.72
C GLU A 64 -11.39 -8.73 6.48
N LEU A 65 -11.95 -8.94 5.29
CA LEU A 65 -11.31 -8.57 4.04
C LEU A 65 -11.12 -7.05 3.97
N ASP A 66 -12.15 -6.28 4.30
CA ASP A 66 -12.06 -4.82 4.34
C ASP A 66 -11.01 -4.35 5.37
N LYS A 67 -10.90 -5.00 6.53
CA LYS A 67 -9.82 -4.71 7.50
C LYS A 67 -8.44 -5.02 6.94
N LYS A 68 -8.27 -6.12 6.20
CA LYS A 68 -7.00 -6.46 5.54
C LYS A 68 -6.62 -5.41 4.48
N LEU A 69 -7.57 -5.03 3.63
CA LEU A 69 -7.39 -3.97 2.63
C LEU A 69 -7.01 -2.66 3.32
N LEU A 70 -7.75 -2.23 4.33
CA LEU A 70 -7.49 -0.99 5.06
C LEU A 70 -6.10 -0.97 5.71
N LYS A 71 -5.64 -2.10 6.27
CA LYS A 71 -4.27 -2.24 6.78
C LYS A 71 -3.23 -2.11 5.66
N ALA A 72 -3.48 -2.70 4.49
CA ALA A 72 -2.59 -2.61 3.34
C ALA A 72 -2.47 -1.16 2.83
N HIS A 73 -3.60 -0.44 2.68
CA HIS A 73 -3.58 1.00 2.37
C HIS A 73 -2.83 1.81 3.43
N ALA A 74 -3.04 1.52 4.72
CA ALA A 74 -2.37 2.23 5.81
C ALA A 74 -0.85 2.01 5.79
N ARG A 75 -0.38 0.81 5.43
CA ARG A 75 1.04 0.49 5.22
C ARG A 75 1.64 1.37 4.13
N LEU A 76 1.03 1.44 2.96
CA LEU A 76 1.51 2.27 1.86
C LEU A 76 1.50 3.76 2.22
N ASN A 77 0.43 4.25 2.84
CA ASN A 77 0.35 5.65 3.25
C ASN A 77 1.40 6.02 4.32
N ARG A 78 1.84 5.06 5.13
CA ARG A 78 2.96 5.27 6.07
C ARG A 78 4.28 5.39 5.31
N LEU A 79 4.54 4.53 4.34
CA LEU A 79 5.74 4.57 3.50
C LEU A 79 5.84 5.88 2.72
N TYR A 80 4.77 6.27 2.02
CA TYR A 80 4.75 7.54 1.28
C TYR A 80 4.92 8.78 2.17
N ARG A 81 4.39 8.74 3.40
CA ARG A 81 4.66 9.83 4.37
C ARG A 81 6.11 9.92 4.75
N LEU A 82 6.78 8.79 4.99
CA LEU A 82 8.21 8.76 5.33
C LEU A 82 9.07 9.25 4.17
N GLU A 83 8.76 8.83 2.94
CA GLU A 83 9.45 9.34 1.76
C GLU A 83 9.25 10.85 1.58
N ARG A 84 8.02 11.32 1.70
CA ARG A 84 7.72 12.76 1.60
C ARG A 84 8.46 13.56 2.67
N PHE A 85 8.51 13.04 3.90
CA PHE A 85 9.26 13.66 4.99
C PHE A 85 10.76 13.73 4.69
N SER A 86 11.33 12.64 4.16
CA SER A 86 12.74 12.60 3.72
C SER A 86 13.05 13.64 2.64
N TRP A 87 12.16 13.80 1.65
CA TRP A 87 12.28 14.83 0.62
C TRP A 87 12.26 16.25 1.19
N ILE A 88 11.36 16.52 2.14
CA ILE A 88 11.27 17.83 2.82
C ILE A 88 12.54 18.12 3.60
N LEU A 89 13.05 17.14 4.37
CA LEU A 89 14.31 17.29 5.11
C LEU A 89 15.49 17.59 4.19
N ARG A 90 15.60 16.88 3.06
CA ARG A 90 16.66 17.17 2.06
C ARG A 90 16.57 18.59 1.51
N ALA A 91 15.36 19.07 1.22
CA ALA A 91 15.17 20.44 0.74
C ALA A 91 15.61 21.48 1.78
N ILE A 92 15.34 21.25 3.07
CA ILE A 92 15.79 22.11 4.17
C ILE A 92 17.32 22.17 4.22
N VAL A 93 18.01 21.03 4.16
CA VAL A 93 19.48 20.96 4.17
C VAL A 93 20.08 21.71 2.98
N VAL A 94 19.49 21.56 1.79
CA VAL A 94 19.92 22.31 0.59
C VAL A 94 19.70 23.81 0.77
N ALA A 95 18.56 24.22 1.32
CA ALA A 95 18.27 25.63 1.57
C ALA A 95 19.26 26.25 2.57
N GLU A 96 19.60 25.56 3.65
CA GLU A 96 20.62 26.00 4.61
C GLU A 96 22.00 26.14 3.97
N THR A 97 22.44 25.14 3.19
CA THR A 97 23.75 25.21 2.53
C THR A 97 23.83 26.35 1.52
N VAL A 98 22.77 26.59 0.74
CA VAL A 98 22.69 27.73 -0.19
C VAL A 98 22.70 29.07 0.55
N ALA A 99 21.97 29.19 1.67
CA ALA A 99 21.94 30.42 2.45
C ALA A 99 23.33 30.75 3.04
N LEU A 100 24.02 29.77 3.61
CA LEU A 100 25.38 29.94 4.12
C LEU A 100 26.34 30.33 2.99
N PHE A 101 26.26 29.68 1.84
CA PHE A 101 27.08 30.02 0.68
C PHE A 101 26.86 31.46 0.21
N MET A 102 25.61 31.89 0.08
CA MET A 102 25.25 33.28 -0.27
C MET A 102 25.79 34.29 0.74
N LEU A 103 25.73 33.98 2.04
CA LEU A 103 26.30 34.85 3.08
C LEU A 103 27.83 34.95 2.96
N THR A 104 28.52 33.84 2.71
CA THR A 104 29.98 33.86 2.54
C THR A 104 30.40 34.69 1.31
N LEU A 105 29.70 34.57 0.18
CA LEU A 105 29.97 35.37 -1.01
C LEU A 105 29.77 36.86 -0.75
N ARG A 106 28.71 37.24 -0.02
CA ARG A 106 28.43 38.64 0.33
C ARG A 106 29.48 39.25 1.27
N ILE A 107 30.13 38.44 2.11
CA ILE A 107 31.20 38.92 3.01
C ILE A 107 32.52 39.06 2.25
N LEU A 108 32.77 38.20 1.25
CA LEU A 108 34.04 38.14 0.52
C LEU A 108 34.17 39.23 -0.56
N PHE A 109 33.06 39.71 -1.13
CA PHE A 109 33.02 40.65 -2.25
C PHE A 109 32.27 41.94 -1.87
#